data_AF-A0A0U5JWI2-F1
#
_entry.id   AF-A0A0U5JWI2-F1
#
_cell.length_a   1.000
_cell.length_b   1.000
_cell.length_c   1.000
_cell.angle_alpha   90.00
_cell.angle_beta   90.00
_cell.angle_gamma   90.00
#
_symmetry.space_group_name_H-M   'P 1'
#
loop_
_entity.id
_entity.type
_entity.pdbx_description
1 polymer ?
#
loop_
_entity_poly.entity_id
_entity_poly.type
_entity_poly.pdbx_seq_one_letter_code
_entity_poly.pdbx_strand_id
1 'polypeptide(L)'
;MFNDFLMADPQLFEKCRTNFERMALMEHYHLPTRLLDVSSNPLIALFFAVKGGQGNGEVYVYKDRPNREKLAKMLDERGWHNLIAEYKFKSGLTNHNYFKKNAFSNEMQLESSLARQSMADKSAFFQTIKNFYQLDDRYVAHQHRLWSNDYLNYFENEDGNYFARFKHDLHSLPFLRLFEEAKRDIPSFENKLNPLELIVPKIVTVKRMSRRMENQQGLFLFVPFIGDEYDQAVEVDYAEVERQAQLAIDILSLYNPEKPDEKEKYIIPAQYKRSILDELAKLGIDYSFIYPEDHAKKAEMIKDRYLGL
;
A
#
# COMPACT_ATOMS: atom_id res chain seq x y z
N MET A 1 18.98 1.03 1.86
CA MET A 1 18.36 -0.28 2.18
C MET A 1 17.86 -1.02 0.95
N PHE A 2 16.85 -0.52 0.22
CA PHE A 2 16.30 -1.23 -0.95
C PHE A 2 17.35 -1.53 -2.03
N ASN A 3 18.07 -0.51 -2.50
CA ASN A 3 19.12 -0.70 -3.53
C ASN A 3 20.28 -1.57 -3.01
N ASP A 4 20.63 -1.47 -1.73
CA ASP A 4 21.70 -2.27 -1.13
C ASP A 4 21.34 -3.77 -1.11
N PHE A 5 20.06 -4.09 -0.88
CA PHE A 5 19.58 -5.46 -0.92
C PHE A 5 19.55 -6.03 -2.34
N LEU A 6 19.13 -5.23 -3.33
CA LEU A 6 19.23 -5.62 -4.74
C LEU A 6 20.68 -5.91 -5.17
N MET A 7 21.64 -5.13 -4.66
CA MET A 7 23.07 -5.32 -4.94
C MET A 7 23.67 -6.53 -4.21
N ALA A 8 23.14 -6.88 -3.03
CA ALA A 8 23.67 -7.96 -2.20
C ALA A 8 23.34 -9.36 -2.73
N ASP A 9 22.16 -9.57 -3.32
CA ASP A 9 21.78 -10.85 -3.94
C ASP A 9 20.97 -10.63 -5.24
N PRO A 10 21.62 -10.24 -6.36
CA PRO A 10 20.92 -9.96 -7.62
C PRO A 10 20.18 -11.17 -8.19
N GLN A 11 20.67 -12.39 -7.93
CA GLN A 11 20.08 -13.64 -8.42
C GLN A 11 18.70 -13.89 -7.79
N LEU A 12 18.52 -13.50 -6.53
CA LEU A 12 17.23 -13.59 -5.85
C LEU A 12 16.13 -12.81 -6.60
N PHE A 13 16.50 -11.71 -7.26
CA PHE A 13 15.60 -10.80 -7.96
C PHE A 13 15.47 -11.06 -9.46
N GLU A 14 16.17 -12.06 -10.01
CA GLU A 14 16.23 -12.33 -11.45
C GLU A 14 14.83 -12.57 -12.06
N LYS A 15 13.91 -13.14 -11.26
CA LYS A 15 12.54 -13.42 -11.67
C LYS A 15 11.58 -12.23 -11.48
N CYS A 16 12.01 -11.17 -10.78
CA CYS A 16 11.22 -9.96 -10.56
C CYS A 16 11.26 -9.06 -11.79
N ARG A 17 10.11 -8.88 -12.43
CA ARG A 17 9.93 -7.98 -13.58
C ARG A 17 9.69 -6.56 -13.12
N THR A 18 8.99 -6.36 -12.01
CA THR A 18 8.59 -5.03 -11.54
C THR A 18 9.21 -4.66 -10.19
N ASN A 19 9.31 -3.36 -9.91
CA ASN A 19 9.74 -2.84 -8.60
C ASN A 19 8.82 -3.30 -7.48
N PHE A 20 7.52 -3.43 -7.76
CA PHE A 20 6.58 -3.99 -6.80
C PHE A 20 6.90 -5.47 -6.49
N GLU A 21 7.18 -6.31 -7.49
CA GLU A 21 7.56 -7.72 -7.28
C GLU A 21 8.85 -7.83 -6.45
N ARG A 22 9.81 -6.91 -6.64
CA ARG A 22 11.01 -6.81 -5.80
C ARG A 22 10.65 -6.47 -4.35
N MET A 23 9.76 -5.50 -4.13
CA MET A 23 9.30 -5.12 -2.80
C MET A 23 8.52 -6.24 -2.09
N ALA A 24 7.63 -6.93 -2.80
CA ALA A 24 6.92 -8.10 -2.29
C ALA A 24 7.88 -9.24 -1.89
N LEU A 25 8.92 -9.45 -2.69
CA LEU A 25 9.97 -10.41 -2.35
C LEU A 25 10.80 -9.96 -1.14
N MET A 26 11.04 -8.67 -0.97
CA MET A 26 11.71 -8.16 0.24
C MET A 26 10.87 -8.37 1.51
N GLU A 27 9.57 -8.09 1.46
CA GLU A 27 8.62 -8.35 2.56
C GLU A 27 8.60 -9.84 2.92
N HIS A 28 8.66 -10.71 1.91
CA HIS A 28 8.77 -12.15 2.09
C HIS A 28 9.99 -12.57 2.94
N TYR A 29 11.09 -11.82 2.83
CA TYR A 29 12.30 -11.99 3.64
C TYR A 29 12.29 -11.13 4.92
N HIS A 30 11.12 -10.62 5.33
CA HIS A 30 10.90 -9.81 6.53
C HIS A 30 11.71 -8.52 6.57
N LEU A 31 12.06 -7.97 5.40
CA LEU A 31 12.61 -6.62 5.32
C LEU A 31 11.49 -5.60 5.51
N PRO A 32 11.77 -4.45 6.14
CA PRO A 32 10.74 -3.46 6.37
C PRO A 32 10.23 -2.91 5.04
N THR A 33 8.94 -3.15 4.75
CA THR A 33 8.24 -2.55 3.62
C THR A 33 6.93 -1.89 4.07
N ARG A 34 6.21 -1.30 3.11
CA ARG A 34 4.86 -0.74 3.32
C ARG A 34 3.75 -1.75 3.04
N LEU A 35 4.13 -3.02 2.82
CA LEU A 35 3.21 -4.10 2.56
C LEU A 35 2.88 -4.78 3.87
N LEU A 36 1.61 -5.11 4.05
CA LEU A 36 1.17 -6.02 5.10
C LEU A 36 0.69 -7.31 4.46
N ASP A 37 1.22 -8.44 4.93
CA ASP A 37 0.80 -9.77 4.52
C ASP A 37 -0.67 -10.01 4.93
N VAL A 38 -1.54 -10.26 3.95
CA VAL A 38 -2.92 -10.71 4.18
C VAL A 38 -3.21 -11.94 3.33
N SER A 39 -4.14 -12.79 3.74
CA SER A 39 -4.45 -14.04 3.02
C SER A 39 -5.86 -14.00 2.44
N SER A 40 -6.03 -14.49 1.21
CA SER A 40 -7.36 -14.74 0.65
C SER A 40 -8.00 -16.03 1.18
N ASN A 41 -7.23 -16.89 1.87
CA ASN A 41 -7.72 -18.13 2.46
C ASN A 41 -7.86 -18.00 4.00
N PRO A 42 -9.09 -18.15 4.54
CA PRO A 42 -9.34 -18.03 5.97
C PRO A 42 -8.63 -19.11 6.80
N LEU A 43 -8.36 -20.31 6.28
CA LEU A 43 -7.62 -21.36 6.99
C LEU A 43 -6.14 -21.01 7.15
N ILE A 44 -5.56 -20.36 6.13
CA ILE A 44 -4.20 -19.85 6.22
C ILE A 44 -4.15 -18.69 7.23
N ALA A 45 -5.11 -17.76 7.17
CA ALA A 45 -5.20 -16.68 8.16
C ALA A 45 -5.34 -17.24 9.59
N LEU A 46 -6.16 -18.29 9.76
CA LEU A 46 -6.31 -19.00 11.01
C LEU A 46 -4.99 -19.61 11.48
N PHE A 47 -4.24 -20.28 10.59
CA PHE A 47 -2.91 -20.80 10.91
C PHE A 47 -2.01 -19.71 11.49
N PHE A 48 -1.95 -18.53 10.86
CA PHE A 48 -1.16 -17.41 11.37
C PHE A 48 -1.66 -16.89 12.72
N ALA A 49 -2.98 -16.86 12.95
CA ALA A 49 -3.57 -16.45 14.22
C ALA A 49 -3.28 -17.43 15.37
N VAL A 50 -3.00 -18.71 15.08
CA VAL A 50 -2.81 -19.75 16.10
C VAL A 50 -1.38 -20.30 16.22
N LYS A 51 -0.48 -20.07 15.24
CA LYS A 51 0.89 -20.62 15.22
C LYS A 51 1.84 -20.14 16.33
N GLY A 52 1.42 -19.20 17.18
CA GLY A 52 2.26 -18.67 18.26
C GLY A 52 1.55 -17.74 19.24
N GLY A 53 2.34 -17.20 20.18
CA GLY A 53 1.91 -16.25 21.22
C GLY A 53 1.17 -16.90 22.40
N GLN A 54 1.25 -16.27 23.58
CA GLN A 54 0.61 -16.75 24.82
C GLN A 54 -0.87 -16.32 24.96
N GLY A 55 -1.32 -15.35 24.15
CA GLY A 55 -2.68 -14.81 24.21
C GLY A 55 -3.65 -15.42 23.19
N ASN A 56 -4.85 -14.85 23.09
CA ASN A 56 -5.82 -15.18 22.05
C ASN A 56 -5.24 -14.90 20.65
N GLY A 57 -5.69 -15.67 19.67
CA GLY A 57 -5.47 -15.37 18.26
C GLY A 57 -6.58 -14.45 17.76
N GLU A 58 -6.28 -13.62 16.77
CA GLU A 58 -7.28 -12.74 16.16
C GLU A 58 -7.17 -12.82 14.64
N VAL A 59 -8.31 -12.93 13.97
CA VAL A 59 -8.42 -12.85 12.51
C VAL A 59 -9.29 -11.65 12.17
N TYR A 60 -8.70 -10.69 11.45
CA TYR A 60 -9.39 -9.51 10.93
C TYR A 60 -9.82 -9.74 9.49
N VAL A 61 -10.98 -9.18 9.12
CA VAL A 61 -11.51 -9.28 7.76
C VAL A 61 -11.35 -7.94 7.04
N TYR A 62 -10.78 -7.99 5.84
CA TYR A 62 -10.61 -6.84 4.97
C TYR A 62 -11.46 -6.97 3.70
N LYS A 63 -11.91 -5.84 3.17
CA LYS A 63 -12.71 -5.74 1.95
C LYS A 63 -11.96 -4.91 0.92
N ASP A 64 -12.17 -5.22 -0.35
CA ASP A 64 -11.70 -4.42 -1.48
C ASP A 64 -12.62 -3.22 -1.79
N ARG A 65 -13.56 -2.93 -0.88
CA ARG A 65 -14.42 -1.75 -0.89
C ARG A 65 -14.20 -0.98 0.41
N PRO A 66 -13.93 0.32 0.34
CA PRO A 66 -13.63 1.11 1.52
C PRO A 66 -14.88 1.37 2.35
N ASN A 67 -14.70 1.47 3.67
CA ASN A 67 -15.65 2.15 4.53
C ASN A 67 -15.64 3.65 4.21
N ARG A 68 -16.79 4.16 3.74
CA ARG A 68 -16.93 5.55 3.28
C ARG A 68 -16.70 6.57 4.39
N GLU A 69 -17.13 6.26 5.61
CA GLU A 69 -17.01 7.16 6.76
C GLU A 69 -15.58 7.22 7.26
N LYS A 70 -14.89 6.07 7.34
CA LYS A 70 -13.48 6.03 7.74
C LYS A 70 -12.59 6.70 6.69
N LEU A 71 -12.91 6.53 5.39
CA LEU A 71 -12.23 7.26 4.32
C LEU A 71 -12.45 8.77 4.45
N ALA A 72 -13.70 9.23 4.63
CA ALA A 72 -14.00 10.64 4.84
C ALA A 72 -13.22 11.21 6.02
N LYS A 73 -13.25 10.51 7.16
CA LYS A 73 -12.51 10.90 8.37
C LYS A 73 -11.00 11.02 8.11
N MET A 74 -10.38 10.04 7.46
CA MET A 74 -8.96 10.10 7.13
C MET A 74 -8.63 11.29 6.22
N LEU A 75 -9.47 11.53 5.20
CA LEU A 75 -9.29 12.66 4.29
C LEU A 75 -9.43 13.99 5.04
N ASP A 76 -10.46 14.14 5.87
CA ASP A 76 -10.69 15.35 6.66
C ASP A 76 -9.53 15.64 7.63
N GLU A 77 -9.05 14.61 8.35
CA GLU A 77 -7.90 14.75 9.27
C GLU A 77 -6.61 15.18 8.55
N ARG A 78 -6.49 14.86 7.25
CA ARG A 78 -5.34 15.25 6.41
C ARG A 78 -5.56 16.55 5.66
N GLY A 79 -6.69 17.22 5.88
CA GLY A 79 -7.10 18.44 5.18
C GLY A 79 -7.70 18.19 3.80
N TRP A 80 -7.78 16.95 3.32
CA TRP A 80 -8.20 16.57 1.96
C TRP A 80 -9.71 16.33 1.82
N HIS A 81 -10.52 17.05 2.61
CA HIS A 81 -11.97 16.91 2.69
C HIS A 81 -12.67 16.95 1.32
N ASN A 82 -12.17 17.74 0.37
CA ASN A 82 -12.77 17.87 -0.97
C ASN A 82 -12.68 16.58 -1.82
N LEU A 83 -11.71 15.71 -1.53
CA LEU A 83 -11.55 14.44 -2.24
C LEU A 83 -12.67 13.43 -1.92
N ILE A 84 -13.44 13.63 -0.85
CA ILE A 84 -14.55 12.72 -0.54
C ILE A 84 -15.70 12.87 -1.55
N ALA A 85 -15.93 14.09 -2.06
CA ALA A 85 -16.96 14.36 -3.07
C ALA A 85 -16.61 13.65 -4.38
N GLU A 86 -15.33 13.69 -4.75
CA GLU A 86 -14.76 13.01 -5.91
C GLU A 86 -14.90 11.50 -5.82
N TYR A 87 -14.50 10.94 -4.68
CA TYR A 87 -14.66 9.52 -4.44
C TYR A 87 -16.14 9.10 -4.54
N LYS A 88 -17.05 9.84 -3.90
CA LYS A 88 -18.50 9.56 -3.96
C LYS A 88 -19.01 9.59 -5.40
N PHE A 89 -18.66 10.61 -6.18
CA PHE A 89 -19.07 10.75 -7.57
C PHE A 89 -18.54 9.62 -8.46
N LYS A 90 -17.23 9.34 -8.42
CA LYS A 90 -16.62 8.33 -9.29
C LYS A 90 -17.00 6.90 -8.94
N SER A 91 -17.24 6.62 -7.65
CA SER A 91 -17.70 5.30 -7.20
C SER A 91 -19.07 4.92 -7.79
N GLY A 92 -19.88 5.90 -8.20
CA GLY A 92 -21.18 5.68 -8.84
C GLY A 92 -21.14 5.59 -10.37
N LEU A 93 -20.06 6.06 -11.01
CA LEU A 93 -19.97 6.20 -12.47
C LEU A 93 -18.98 5.24 -13.12
N THR A 94 -18.00 4.75 -12.37
CA THR A 94 -16.90 3.94 -12.90
C THR A 94 -16.84 2.58 -12.22
N ASN A 95 -16.50 1.54 -12.99
CA ASN A 95 -16.09 0.24 -12.42
C ASN A 95 -14.65 0.27 -11.90
N HIS A 96 -14.03 1.45 -11.77
CA HIS A 96 -12.63 1.58 -11.41
C HIS A 96 -12.45 1.24 -9.93
N ASN A 97 -11.74 0.15 -9.64
CA ASN A 97 -11.46 -0.24 -8.27
C ASN A 97 -10.17 0.45 -7.80
N TYR A 98 -10.31 1.60 -7.13
CA TYR A 98 -9.19 2.32 -6.53
C TYR A 98 -8.42 1.51 -5.47
N PHE A 99 -9.08 0.51 -4.86
CA PHE A 99 -8.60 -0.21 -3.68
C PHE A 99 -8.17 -1.64 -3.99
N LYS A 100 -8.45 -2.16 -5.18
CA LYS A 100 -7.95 -3.45 -5.64
C LYS A 100 -7.08 -3.24 -6.86
N LYS A 101 -5.80 -3.54 -6.71
CA LYS A 101 -4.81 -3.41 -7.78
C LYS A 101 -4.15 -4.74 -8.05
N ASN A 102 -3.64 -4.88 -9.25
CA ASN A 102 -2.68 -5.93 -9.56
C ASN A 102 -1.27 -5.32 -9.51
N ALA A 103 -0.26 -6.17 -9.34
CA ALA A 103 1.13 -5.75 -9.29
C ALA A 103 1.59 -4.93 -10.52
N PHE A 104 0.92 -5.01 -11.66
CA PHE A 104 1.24 -4.31 -12.91
C PHE A 104 0.36 -3.06 -13.14
N SER A 105 -0.39 -2.58 -12.15
CA SER A 105 -1.11 -1.31 -12.34
C SER A 105 -0.12 -0.14 -12.37
N ASN A 106 -0.45 0.90 -13.12
CA ASN A 106 0.38 2.12 -13.21
C ASN A 106 0.67 2.67 -11.81
N GLU A 107 -0.36 2.76 -10.98
CA GLU A 107 -0.24 3.22 -9.59
C GLU A 107 0.77 2.39 -8.79
N MET A 108 0.71 1.06 -8.88
CA MET A 108 1.64 0.21 -8.14
C MET A 108 3.08 0.37 -8.63
N GLN A 109 3.28 0.59 -9.93
CA GLN A 109 4.60 0.88 -10.45
C GLN A 109 5.12 2.23 -10.02
N LEU A 110 4.26 3.24 -9.98
CA LEU A 110 4.64 4.56 -9.53
C LEU A 110 5.05 4.54 -8.06
N GLU A 111 4.24 3.96 -7.18
CA GLU A 111 4.52 3.90 -5.74
C GLU A 111 5.73 3.03 -5.41
N SER A 112 5.88 1.88 -6.10
CA SER A 112 7.04 1.01 -5.90
C SER A 112 8.34 1.59 -6.48
N SER A 113 8.27 2.35 -7.58
CA SER A 113 9.43 3.07 -8.13
C SER A 113 9.83 4.24 -7.24
N LEU A 114 8.85 4.94 -6.66
CA LEU A 114 9.10 6.02 -5.71
C LEU A 114 9.89 5.53 -4.50
N ALA A 115 9.65 4.30 -4.03
CA ALA A 115 10.41 3.69 -2.93
C ALA A 115 11.94 3.59 -3.22
N ARG A 116 12.36 3.63 -4.49
CA ARG A 116 13.76 3.51 -4.93
C ARG A 116 14.47 4.84 -5.15
N GLN A 117 13.72 5.92 -5.28
CA GLN A 117 14.24 7.27 -5.46
C GLN A 117 15.08 7.73 -4.25
N SER A 118 15.91 8.75 -4.47
CA SER A 118 16.68 9.37 -3.40
C SER A 118 15.76 10.01 -2.37
N MET A 119 16.25 10.21 -1.12
CA MET A 119 15.44 10.88 -0.10
C MET A 119 15.07 12.31 -0.50
N ALA A 120 15.97 13.02 -1.20
CA ALA A 120 15.70 14.36 -1.72
C ALA A 120 14.59 14.35 -2.78
N ASP A 121 14.62 13.39 -3.71
CA ASP A 121 13.57 13.25 -4.74
C ASP A 121 12.22 12.87 -4.13
N LYS A 122 12.21 11.97 -3.14
CA LYS A 122 11.00 11.64 -2.37
C LYS A 122 10.44 12.87 -1.68
N SER A 123 11.27 13.61 -0.95
CA SER A 123 10.87 14.84 -0.26
C SER A 123 10.26 15.86 -1.22
N ALA A 124 10.92 16.13 -2.35
CA ALA A 124 10.43 17.04 -3.38
C ALA A 124 9.10 16.57 -3.99
N PHE A 125 8.99 15.28 -4.33
CA PHE A 125 7.75 14.68 -4.83
C PHE A 125 6.60 14.89 -3.84
N PHE A 126 6.79 14.54 -2.57
CA PHE A 126 5.74 14.67 -1.56
C PHE A 126 5.36 16.12 -1.29
N GLN A 127 6.31 17.05 -1.30
CA GLN A 127 6.01 18.45 -1.15
C GLN A 127 5.16 18.98 -2.32
N THR A 128 5.45 18.57 -3.55
CA THR A 128 4.61 18.91 -4.71
C THR A 128 3.20 18.35 -4.55
N ILE A 129 3.06 17.08 -4.14
CA ILE A 129 1.75 16.45 -3.92
C ILE A 129 0.97 17.18 -2.81
N LYS A 130 1.62 17.53 -1.69
CA LYS A 130 1.03 18.32 -0.61
C LYS A 130 0.55 19.69 -1.09
N ASN A 131 1.38 20.39 -1.87
CA ASN A 131 1.03 21.69 -2.46
C ASN A 131 -0.16 21.57 -3.42
N PHE A 132 -0.23 20.51 -4.24
CA PHE A 132 -1.36 20.25 -5.12
C PHE A 132 -2.68 20.13 -4.35
N TYR A 133 -2.71 19.37 -3.26
CA TYR A 133 -3.92 19.23 -2.46
C TYR A 133 -4.32 20.51 -1.72
N GLN A 134 -3.36 21.28 -1.21
CA GLN A 134 -3.65 22.59 -0.61
C GLN A 134 -4.24 23.59 -1.62
N LEU A 135 -3.88 23.46 -2.91
CA LEU A 135 -4.49 24.23 -3.98
C LEU A 135 -5.93 23.77 -4.25
N ASP A 136 -6.18 22.45 -4.27
CA ASP A 136 -7.51 21.87 -4.48
C ASP A 136 -8.55 22.36 -3.46
N ASP A 137 -8.16 22.50 -2.19
CA ASP A 137 -9.04 23.05 -1.15
C ASP A 137 -9.57 24.45 -1.48
N ARG A 138 -8.77 25.24 -2.20
CA ARG A 138 -9.19 26.57 -2.68
C ARG A 138 -9.99 26.49 -3.99
N TYR A 139 -9.80 25.46 -4.81
CA TYR A 139 -10.47 25.28 -6.10
C TYR A 139 -11.96 24.98 -5.97
N VAL A 140 -12.27 23.90 -5.24
CA VAL A 140 -13.61 23.31 -5.18
C VAL A 140 -14.59 24.28 -4.49
N ALA A 141 -14.09 25.04 -3.53
CA ALA A 141 -14.84 26.11 -2.86
C ALA A 141 -15.34 27.22 -3.81
N HIS A 142 -14.71 27.42 -4.97
CA HIS A 142 -15.03 28.52 -5.89
C HIS A 142 -15.75 28.07 -7.18
N GLN A 143 -15.52 26.85 -7.68
CA GLN A 143 -15.99 26.42 -9.01
C GLN A 143 -17.16 25.42 -8.97
N HIS A 144 -17.48 24.82 -7.82
CA HIS A 144 -18.47 23.74 -7.69
C HIS A 144 -18.26 22.57 -8.68
N ARG A 145 -17.00 22.34 -9.10
CA ARG A 145 -16.61 21.27 -10.01
C ARG A 145 -15.66 20.30 -9.33
N LEU A 146 -15.64 19.09 -9.86
CA LEU A 146 -14.72 18.03 -9.48
C LEU A 146 -13.36 18.30 -10.15
N TRP A 147 -12.30 18.44 -9.35
CA TRP A 147 -10.91 18.61 -9.81
C TRP A 147 -10.51 17.56 -10.83
N SER A 148 -11.03 16.34 -10.69
CA SER A 148 -10.67 15.24 -11.57
C SER A 148 -11.16 15.41 -13.00
N ASN A 149 -12.31 16.07 -13.20
CA ASN A 149 -12.81 16.40 -14.52
C ASN A 149 -11.90 17.45 -15.18
N ASP A 150 -11.49 18.47 -14.43
CA ASP A 150 -10.61 19.52 -14.96
C ASP A 150 -9.17 19.01 -15.16
N TYR A 151 -8.71 18.07 -14.34
CA TYR A 151 -7.44 17.38 -14.50
C TYR A 151 -7.41 16.42 -15.70
N LEU A 152 -8.51 15.69 -15.97
CA LEU A 152 -8.60 14.83 -17.16
C LEU A 152 -8.75 15.67 -18.44
N ASN A 153 -9.61 16.69 -18.41
CA ASN A 153 -9.76 17.66 -19.50
C ASN A 153 -8.43 18.32 -19.86
N TYR A 154 -7.50 18.44 -18.91
CA TYR A 154 -6.15 18.94 -19.20
C TYR A 154 -5.33 18.01 -20.11
N PHE A 155 -5.39 16.69 -19.95
CA PHE A 155 -4.71 15.80 -20.90
C PHE A 155 -5.35 15.80 -22.28
N GLU A 156 -6.57 16.34 -22.38
CA GLU A 156 -7.32 16.47 -23.63
C GLU A 156 -7.23 17.88 -24.23
N ASN A 157 -7.02 18.95 -23.43
CA ASN A 157 -6.98 20.36 -23.86
C ASN A 157 -6.04 21.23 -22.99
N GLU A 158 -5.19 22.06 -23.62
CA GLU A 158 -4.14 22.83 -22.93
C GLU A 158 -4.58 24.15 -22.26
N ASP A 159 -5.81 24.64 -22.49
CA ASP A 159 -6.20 26.03 -22.17
C ASP A 159 -6.48 26.36 -20.69
N GLY A 160 -6.21 25.44 -19.76
CA GLY A 160 -6.42 25.65 -18.32
C GLY A 160 -5.18 26.12 -17.56
N ASN A 161 -5.19 27.35 -17.03
CA ASN A 161 -4.11 27.89 -16.17
C ASN A 161 -4.15 27.36 -14.72
N TYR A 162 -5.27 26.78 -14.26
CA TYR A 162 -5.45 26.45 -12.84
C TYR A 162 -4.43 25.44 -12.30
N PHE A 163 -4.22 24.35 -13.04
CA PHE A 163 -3.21 23.34 -12.70
C PHE A 163 -1.81 23.67 -13.24
N ALA A 164 -1.59 24.84 -13.87
CA ALA A 164 -0.32 25.19 -14.55
C ALA A 164 0.93 24.93 -13.71
N ARG A 165 0.88 25.25 -12.41
CA ARG A 165 1.99 24.98 -11.50
C ARG A 165 2.23 23.48 -11.29
N PHE A 166 1.17 22.72 -10.99
CA PHE A 166 1.31 21.27 -10.83
C PHE A 166 1.76 20.59 -12.13
N LYS A 167 1.27 21.06 -13.29
CA LYS A 167 1.73 20.62 -14.61
C LYS A 167 3.23 20.83 -14.77
N HIS A 168 3.69 22.05 -14.49
CA HIS A 168 5.12 22.36 -14.50
C HIS A 168 5.90 21.42 -13.56
N ASP A 169 5.36 21.14 -12.37
CA ASP A 169 6.00 20.24 -11.41
C ASP A 169 6.04 18.77 -11.91
N LEU A 170 5.05 18.29 -12.67
CA LEU A 170 5.09 16.97 -13.32
C LEU A 170 6.21 16.87 -14.39
N HIS A 171 6.65 18.00 -14.93
CA HIS A 171 7.79 18.09 -15.85
C HIS A 171 9.12 18.38 -15.14
N SER A 172 9.11 18.49 -13.81
CA SER A 172 10.34 18.64 -13.04
C SER A 172 11.16 17.35 -13.01
N LEU A 173 12.47 17.48 -12.78
CA LEU A 173 13.40 16.37 -12.81
C LEU A 173 13.02 15.20 -11.86
N PRO A 174 12.55 15.43 -10.61
CA PRO A 174 12.10 14.33 -9.74
C PRO A 174 10.96 13.50 -10.34
N PHE A 175 9.94 14.15 -10.91
CA PHE A 175 8.80 13.45 -11.53
C PHE A 175 9.18 12.75 -12.82
N LEU A 176 9.98 13.39 -13.67
CA LEU A 176 10.47 12.75 -14.89
C LEU A 176 11.31 11.52 -14.58
N ARG A 177 12.22 11.58 -13.59
CA ARG A 177 12.98 10.40 -13.15
C ARG A 177 12.07 9.28 -12.66
N LEU A 178 11.05 9.61 -11.88
CA LEU A 178 10.08 8.64 -11.38
C LEU A 178 9.29 7.98 -12.52
N PHE A 179 8.79 8.77 -13.49
CA PHE A 179 8.05 8.24 -14.63
C PHE A 179 8.92 7.39 -15.54
N GLU A 180 10.16 7.79 -15.79
CA GLU A 180 11.10 6.98 -16.56
C GLU A 180 11.45 5.68 -15.85
N GLU A 181 11.53 5.68 -14.52
CA GLU A 181 11.69 4.46 -13.74
C GLU A 181 10.47 3.52 -13.84
N ALA A 182 9.25 4.07 -13.73
CA ALA A 182 8.03 3.30 -13.91
C ALA A 182 7.90 2.72 -15.33
N LYS A 183 8.29 3.49 -16.36
CA LYS A 183 8.28 3.04 -17.76
C LYS A 183 9.24 1.90 -18.07
N ARG A 184 10.33 1.76 -17.31
CA ARG A 184 11.24 0.61 -17.46
C ARG A 184 10.55 -0.70 -17.14
N ASP A 185 9.63 -0.69 -16.18
CA ASP A 185 8.87 -1.88 -15.79
C ASP A 185 7.58 -2.03 -16.64
N ILE A 186 6.94 -0.91 -17.04
CA ILE A 186 5.74 -0.91 -17.90
C ILE A 186 5.91 0.12 -19.03
N PRO A 187 6.30 -0.31 -20.25
CA PRO A 187 6.52 0.61 -21.37
C PRO A 187 5.28 1.43 -21.78
N SER A 188 4.08 0.91 -21.53
CA SER A 188 2.81 1.60 -21.78
C SER A 188 2.38 2.53 -20.63
N PHE A 189 3.22 2.76 -19.63
CA PHE A 189 2.92 3.65 -18.52
C PHE A 189 2.72 5.07 -19.04
N GLU A 190 1.53 5.62 -18.80
CA GLU A 190 1.23 7.01 -19.14
C GLU A 190 1.79 7.92 -18.06
N ASN A 191 2.34 9.08 -18.43
CA ASN A 191 2.80 10.12 -17.49
C ASN A 191 1.62 10.84 -16.82
N LYS A 192 0.62 10.08 -16.37
CA LYS A 192 -0.58 10.55 -15.69
C LYS A 192 -0.53 10.00 -14.28
N LEU A 193 -0.70 10.91 -13.33
CA LEU A 193 -0.83 10.57 -11.93
C LEU A 193 -2.25 10.85 -11.47
N ASN A 194 -2.86 9.93 -10.74
CA ASN A 194 -4.08 10.21 -10.00
C ASN A 194 -3.71 10.39 -8.51
N PRO A 195 -3.69 11.64 -8.00
CA PRO A 195 -3.37 11.90 -6.61
C PRO A 195 -4.22 11.07 -5.64
N LEU A 196 -5.53 10.88 -5.88
CA LEU A 196 -6.38 10.07 -5.00
C LEU A 196 -5.82 8.66 -4.80
N GLU A 197 -5.20 8.08 -5.83
CA GLU A 197 -4.61 6.74 -5.75
C GLU A 197 -3.34 6.70 -4.90
N LEU A 198 -2.61 7.79 -4.70
CA LEU A 198 -1.41 7.82 -3.84
C LEU A 198 -1.71 7.77 -2.34
N ILE A 199 -2.95 8.10 -1.97
CA ILE A 199 -3.33 8.36 -0.58
C ILE A 199 -4.33 7.34 -0.03
N VAL A 200 -4.86 6.48 -0.88
CA VAL A 200 -5.77 5.40 -0.48
C VAL A 200 -5.02 4.07 -0.32
N PRO A 201 -5.42 3.24 0.68
CA PRO A 201 -4.89 1.90 0.84
C PRO A 201 -5.34 0.98 -0.29
N LYS A 202 -4.57 -0.07 -0.54
CA LYS A 202 -4.81 -0.97 -1.67
C LYS A 202 -4.60 -2.42 -1.27
N ILE A 203 -5.47 -3.32 -1.69
CA ILE A 203 -5.23 -4.76 -1.72
C ILE A 203 -4.63 -5.09 -3.08
N VAL A 204 -3.41 -5.62 -3.07
CA VAL A 204 -2.63 -5.92 -4.27
C VAL A 204 -2.55 -7.42 -4.48
N THR A 205 -2.96 -7.87 -5.67
CA THR A 205 -2.73 -9.24 -6.12
C THR A 205 -1.38 -9.33 -6.80
N VAL A 206 -0.63 -10.38 -6.48
CA VAL A 206 0.75 -10.56 -6.93
C VAL A 206 0.91 -11.84 -7.73
N LYS A 207 1.89 -11.86 -8.62
CA LYS A 207 2.29 -13.10 -9.27
C LYS A 207 2.92 -14.02 -8.23
N ARG A 208 2.70 -15.32 -8.36
CA ARG A 208 3.30 -16.34 -7.48
C ARG A 208 4.79 -16.45 -7.80
N MET A 209 5.64 -15.94 -6.90
CA MET A 209 7.11 -15.88 -7.10
C MET A 209 7.87 -16.96 -6.32
N SER A 210 7.30 -17.48 -5.25
CA SER A 210 7.82 -18.59 -4.45
C SER A 210 6.71 -19.53 -4.02
N ARG A 211 7.07 -20.75 -3.61
CA ARG A 211 6.08 -21.71 -3.09
C ARG A 211 5.47 -21.22 -1.79
N ARG A 212 6.22 -20.50 -0.94
CA ARG A 212 5.67 -19.87 0.28
C ARG A 212 4.58 -18.85 -0.08
N MET A 213 4.78 -17.97 -1.06
CA MET A 213 3.73 -17.02 -1.48
C MET A 213 2.50 -17.72 -2.05
N GLU A 214 2.70 -18.80 -2.79
CA GLU A 214 1.60 -19.61 -3.34
C GLU A 214 0.79 -20.31 -2.24
N ASN A 215 1.48 -21.00 -1.32
CA ASN A 215 0.85 -21.76 -0.23
C ASN A 215 0.16 -20.86 0.79
N GLN A 216 0.69 -19.66 0.99
CA GLN A 216 0.03 -18.66 1.84
C GLN A 216 -1.22 -18.06 1.20
N GLN A 217 -1.42 -18.24 -0.11
CA GLN A 217 -2.45 -17.53 -0.88
C GLN A 217 -2.44 -16.04 -0.56
N GLY A 218 -1.22 -15.50 -0.53
CA GLY A 218 -0.90 -14.17 -0.06
C GLY A 218 -1.41 -13.10 -1.01
N LEU A 219 -1.98 -12.08 -0.40
CA LEU A 219 -2.23 -10.76 -0.95
C LEU A 219 -1.41 -9.77 -0.11
N PHE A 220 -1.19 -8.57 -0.63
CA PHE A 220 -0.63 -7.51 0.19
C PHE A 220 -1.63 -6.40 0.37
N LEU A 221 -1.76 -5.92 1.61
CA LEU A 221 -2.34 -4.62 1.88
C LEU A 221 -1.20 -3.58 1.78
N PHE A 222 -1.22 -2.77 0.74
CA PHE A 222 -0.32 -1.65 0.57
C PHE A 222 -0.86 -0.45 1.35
N VAL A 223 -0.09 0.01 2.34
CA VAL A 223 -0.40 1.20 3.13
C VAL A 223 0.17 2.43 2.40
N PRO A 224 -0.67 3.43 2.09
CA PRO A 224 -0.27 4.59 1.31
C PRO A 224 0.64 5.50 2.11
N PHE A 225 1.06 6.61 1.51
CA PHE A 225 1.82 7.64 2.21
C PHE A 225 1.01 8.28 3.32
N ILE A 226 1.65 8.47 4.48
CA ILE A 226 0.94 8.74 5.74
C ILE A 226 1.49 9.92 6.54
N GLY A 227 2.47 10.66 6.03
CA GLY A 227 2.93 11.89 6.67
C GLY A 227 4.11 12.56 6.01
N ASP A 228 4.75 13.47 6.75
CA ASP A 228 5.97 14.19 6.39
C ASP A 228 7.24 13.33 6.61
N GLU A 229 7.10 12.00 6.56
CA GLU A 229 8.15 11.00 6.86
C GLU A 229 9.40 11.10 5.96
N TYR A 230 9.29 11.84 4.85
CA TYR A 230 10.39 12.11 3.92
C TYR A 230 10.84 13.57 3.95
N ASP A 231 10.21 14.43 4.77
CA ASP A 231 10.68 15.78 5.00
C ASP A 231 11.86 15.74 5.97
N GLN A 232 13.05 16.01 5.43
CA GLN A 232 14.28 16.01 6.21
C GLN A 232 14.36 17.14 7.23
N ALA A 233 13.49 18.16 7.12
CA ALA A 233 13.42 19.27 8.06
C ALA A 233 12.50 18.99 9.26
N VAL A 234 11.76 17.88 9.26
CA VAL A 234 10.76 17.54 10.28
C VAL A 234 11.25 16.34 11.10
N GLU A 235 11.16 16.46 12.42
CA GLU A 235 11.37 15.32 13.32
C GLU A 235 10.16 14.38 13.22
N VAL A 236 10.41 13.12 12.86
CA VAL A 236 9.35 12.15 12.62
C VAL A 236 8.80 11.62 13.95
N ASP A 237 7.54 11.92 14.23
CA ASP A 237 6.79 11.28 15.31
C ASP A 237 6.29 9.90 14.85
N TYR A 238 7.00 8.85 15.28
CA TYR A 238 6.66 7.47 14.95
C TYR A 238 5.29 7.03 15.47
N ALA A 239 4.81 7.58 16.59
CA ALA A 239 3.48 7.25 17.11
C ALA A 239 2.39 7.83 16.22
N GLU A 240 2.59 9.05 15.71
CA GLU A 240 1.70 9.64 14.72
C GLU A 240 1.73 8.88 13.39
N VAL A 241 2.92 8.46 12.93
CA VAL A 241 3.04 7.60 11.73
C VAL A 241 2.25 6.30 11.92
N GLU A 242 2.40 5.62 13.05
CA GLU A 242 1.64 4.39 13.34
C GLU A 242 0.13 4.65 13.36
N ARG A 243 -0.31 5.73 14.00
CA ARG A 243 -1.73 6.14 14.01
C ARG A 243 -2.27 6.36 12.60
N GLN A 244 -1.52 7.06 11.75
CA GLN A 244 -1.91 7.35 10.38
C GLN A 244 -1.92 6.09 9.50
N ALA A 245 -0.97 5.19 9.70
CA ALA A 245 -0.97 3.88 9.06
C ALA A 245 -2.23 3.10 9.42
N GLN A 246 -2.59 3.08 10.70
CA GLN A 246 -3.76 2.38 11.19
C GLN A 246 -5.05 2.96 10.62
N LEU A 247 -5.19 4.29 10.54
CA LEU A 247 -6.32 4.94 9.90
C LEU A 247 -6.49 4.52 8.43
N ALA A 248 -5.39 4.40 7.70
CA ALA A 248 -5.43 3.91 6.32
C ALA A 248 -5.87 2.43 6.25
N ILE A 249 -5.32 1.56 7.10
CA ILE A 249 -5.72 0.14 7.16
C ILE A 249 -7.21 0.00 7.50
N ASP A 250 -7.71 0.86 8.38
CA ASP A 250 -9.07 0.86 8.90
C ASP A 250 -10.12 1.17 7.84
N ILE A 251 -9.74 1.82 6.74
CA ILE A 251 -10.61 2.08 5.60
C ILE A 251 -11.04 0.78 4.93
N LEU A 252 -10.15 -0.22 4.83
CA LEU A 252 -10.46 -1.51 4.20
C LEU A 252 -10.93 -2.56 5.19
N SER A 253 -10.97 -2.26 6.49
CA SER A 253 -11.48 -3.18 7.50
C SER A 253 -12.99 -3.40 7.34
N LEU A 254 -13.44 -4.62 7.57
CA LEU A 254 -14.85 -4.90 7.80
C LEU A 254 -15.23 -4.46 9.21
N TYR A 255 -16.41 -3.85 9.35
CA TYR A 255 -16.98 -3.43 10.61
C TYR A 255 -18.24 -4.22 10.93
N ASN A 256 -18.50 -4.40 12.22
CA ASN A 256 -19.66 -5.12 12.71
C ASN A 256 -20.95 -4.33 12.38
N PRO A 257 -21.97 -4.94 11.75
CA PRO A 257 -23.22 -4.25 11.42
C PRO A 257 -24.01 -3.74 12.63
N GLU A 258 -23.93 -4.43 13.76
CA GLU A 258 -24.60 -4.09 15.02
C GLU A 258 -23.79 -3.09 15.85
N LYS A 259 -22.46 -3.04 15.63
CA LYS A 259 -21.52 -2.14 16.30
C LYS A 259 -20.56 -1.49 15.29
N PRO A 260 -20.99 -0.41 14.60
CA PRO A 260 -20.27 0.17 13.47
C PRO A 260 -18.85 0.69 13.77
N ASP A 261 -18.51 0.92 15.05
CA ASP A 261 -17.18 1.34 15.48
C ASP A 261 -16.24 0.18 15.81
N GLU A 262 -16.73 -1.05 15.89
CA GLU A 262 -15.94 -2.24 16.14
C GLU A 262 -15.61 -2.96 14.82
N LYS A 263 -14.33 -3.25 14.59
CA LYS A 263 -13.91 -4.08 13.45
C LYS A 263 -14.43 -5.49 13.64
N GLU A 264 -14.91 -6.08 12.55
CA GLU A 264 -15.25 -7.50 12.50
C GLU A 264 -13.96 -8.31 12.69
N LYS A 265 -13.92 -9.08 13.77
CA LYS A 265 -12.80 -9.95 14.09
C LYS A 265 -13.27 -11.26 14.70
N TYR A 266 -12.56 -12.33 14.37
CA TYR A 266 -12.75 -13.64 15.00
C TYR A 266 -11.66 -13.83 16.05
N ILE A 267 -12.08 -14.01 17.31
CA ILE A 267 -11.17 -14.26 18.43
C ILE A 267 -11.07 -15.77 18.63
N ILE A 268 -9.84 -16.27 18.65
CA ILE A 268 -9.51 -17.66 18.95
C ILE A 268 -8.95 -17.71 20.37
N PRO A 269 -9.71 -18.24 21.36
CA PRO A 269 -9.20 -18.36 22.72
C PRO A 269 -7.91 -19.18 22.77
N ALA A 270 -6.96 -18.75 23.61
CA ALA A 270 -5.62 -19.34 23.68
C ALA A 270 -5.64 -20.87 23.85
N GLN A 271 -6.58 -21.39 24.65
CA GLN A 271 -6.73 -22.82 24.92
C GLN A 271 -7.04 -23.69 23.69
N TYR A 272 -7.61 -23.11 22.62
CA TYR A 272 -7.97 -23.85 21.40
C TYR A 272 -6.90 -23.77 20.32
N LYS A 273 -5.85 -22.95 20.48
CA LYS A 273 -4.82 -22.75 19.45
C LYS A 273 -4.15 -24.07 19.06
N ARG A 274 -3.78 -24.89 20.04
CA ARG A 274 -3.06 -26.15 19.78
C ARG A 274 -3.94 -27.16 19.04
N SER A 275 -5.18 -27.36 19.48
CA SER A 275 -6.10 -28.27 18.81
C SER A 275 -6.41 -27.82 17.37
N ILE A 276 -6.55 -26.51 17.14
CA ILE A 276 -6.77 -25.96 15.80
C ILE A 276 -5.56 -26.21 14.90
N LEU A 277 -4.33 -26.02 15.40
CA LEU A 277 -3.11 -26.35 14.65
C LEU A 277 -3.04 -27.82 14.26
N ASP A 278 -3.41 -28.72 15.18
CA ASP A 278 -3.42 -30.16 14.92
C ASP A 278 -4.47 -30.53 13.85
N GLU A 279 -5.64 -29.88 13.83
CA GLU A 279 -6.65 -30.05 12.77
C GLU A 279 -6.22 -29.45 11.42
N LEU A 280 -5.61 -28.26 11.42
CA LEU A 280 -5.06 -27.64 10.21
C LEU A 280 -3.99 -28.52 9.57
N ALA A 281 -3.13 -29.15 10.37
CA ALA A 281 -2.12 -30.09 9.88
C ALA A 281 -2.75 -31.31 9.19
N LYS A 282 -3.87 -31.85 9.71
CA LYS A 282 -4.62 -32.93 9.03
C LYS A 282 -5.21 -32.49 7.69
N LEU A 283 -5.51 -31.21 7.53
CA LEU A 283 -5.94 -30.60 6.27
C LEU A 283 -4.76 -30.25 5.33
N GLY A 284 -3.53 -30.57 5.71
CA GLY A 284 -2.31 -30.27 4.94
C GLY A 284 -1.79 -28.85 5.11
N ILE A 285 -2.32 -28.08 6.08
CA ILE A 285 -1.86 -26.74 6.42
C ILE A 285 -1.01 -26.83 7.69
N ASP A 286 0.25 -27.20 7.50
CA ASP A 286 1.25 -27.23 8.56
C ASP A 286 2.40 -26.25 8.30
N TYR A 287 3.36 -26.20 9.23
CA TYR A 287 4.51 -25.31 9.12
C TYR A 287 5.34 -25.57 7.85
N SER A 288 5.53 -26.83 7.47
CA SER A 288 6.32 -27.21 6.28
C SER A 288 5.61 -26.83 4.98
N PHE A 289 4.27 -26.88 4.97
CA PHE A 289 3.46 -26.38 3.88
C PHE A 289 3.58 -24.86 3.74
N ILE A 290 3.51 -24.11 4.85
CA ILE A 290 3.59 -22.64 4.80
C ILE A 290 5.01 -22.12 4.51
N TYR A 291 6.04 -22.80 5.02
CA TYR A 291 7.45 -22.43 4.86
C TYR A 291 8.25 -23.57 4.19
N PRO A 292 8.00 -23.86 2.89
CA PRO A 292 8.67 -24.95 2.17
C PRO A 292 10.12 -24.64 1.80
N GLU A 293 10.50 -23.35 1.83
CA GLU A 293 11.81 -22.84 1.46
C GLU A 293 12.45 -22.29 2.74
N ASP A 294 13.28 -23.08 3.42
CA ASP A 294 13.95 -22.63 4.65
C ASP A 294 15.10 -21.64 4.30
N HIS A 295 14.70 -20.41 4.01
CA HIS A 295 15.57 -19.25 3.85
C HIS A 295 15.66 -18.39 5.11
N ALA A 296 15.10 -18.84 6.23
CA ALA A 296 15.00 -18.07 7.48
C ALA A 296 16.39 -17.58 7.96
N LYS A 297 17.42 -18.41 7.83
CA LYS A 297 18.80 -18.06 8.19
C LYS A 297 19.41 -16.92 7.36
N LYS A 298 19.12 -16.83 6.05
CA LYS A 298 19.65 -15.74 5.21
C LYS A 298 18.97 -14.40 5.53
N ALA A 299 17.67 -14.42 5.80
CA ALA A 299 16.91 -13.23 6.17
C ALA A 299 17.33 -12.66 7.53
N GLU A 300 17.49 -13.50 8.56
CA GLU A 300 17.99 -13.08 9.88
C GLU A 300 19.39 -12.47 9.78
N MET A 301 20.32 -13.11 9.05
CA MET A 301 21.68 -12.58 8.87
C MET A 301 21.72 -11.21 8.17
N ILE A 302 20.71 -10.88 7.36
CA ILE A 302 20.60 -9.58 6.68
C ILE A 302 19.90 -8.56 7.57
N LYS A 303 18.88 -8.98 8.31
CA LYS A 303 18.19 -8.16 9.33
C LYS A 303 19.18 -7.64 10.36
N ASP A 304 20.03 -8.51 10.92
CA ASP A 304 21.01 -8.15 11.95
C ASP A 304 22.06 -7.16 11.41
N ARG A 305 22.39 -7.24 10.12
CA ARG A 305 23.35 -6.35 9.46
C ARG A 305 22.84 -4.93 9.25
N TYR A 306 21.52 -4.74 9.08
CA TYR A 306 20.94 -3.45 8.70
C TYR A 306 20.02 -2.83 9.76
N LEU A 307 19.45 -3.63 10.66
CA LEU A 307 18.52 -3.17 11.69
C LEU A 307 19.14 -3.13 13.09
N GLY A 308 20.35 -3.66 13.28
CA GLY A 308 21.12 -3.50 14.52
C GLY A 308 20.35 -3.82 15.79
N LEU A 309 19.54 -4.89 15.75
CA LEU A 309 18.81 -5.43 16.90
C LEU A 309 19.47 -6.70 17.39
#